data_AF-A0A542HYC2-F1
#
_entry.id   AF-A0A542HYC2-F1
#
_cell.length_a   1.000
_cell.length_b   1.000
_cell.length_c   1.000
_cell.angle_alpha   90.00
_cell.angle_beta   90.00
_cell.angle_gamma   90.00
#
_symmetry.space_group_name_H-M   'P 1'
#
loop_
_entity.id
_entity.type
_entity.pdbx_description
1 polymer ?
#
loop_
_entity_poly.entity_id
_entity_poly.type
_entity_poly.pdbx_seq_one_letter_code
_entity_poly.pdbx_strand_id
1 'polypeptide(L)'
;MTARYCSLAQQSAPAFAPGLAVERLGALMSGRRMWVNGTVLHYCFLNGESDGSVIALPGSGGTRWVSWVGGEDQREVVRDCFREWRELGIGVSFAEVADRSEAELRIGFQPGDGSWSAVGRDALSAGLNERTMNFGWDLTAPGERATALHEIGHALGMQHEHQSPFAGLHWDDEAVYADLAGPPNHWSRDRTWFNILRKLDPAEVNGSVWDSQSVMEYPFSAGLILEPEQFRGGVHPSGGLSPLDKEFVLGWYPPPEGARPPALVPFRSVPLSLGPGEQVDFTVEPRGTREYTFATFGESDSMVVVFEERDGEPRFLAGHDDGGTPHNATIRVRLVRDRRYFVRVRLYSGWGSGETAVMCW
;
A
#
# COMPACT_ATOMS: atom_id res chain seq x y z
N MET A 1 -25.66 -5.69 14.91
CA MET A 1 -25.70 -5.09 13.57
C MET A 1 -24.77 -5.91 12.69
N THR A 2 -25.19 -6.30 11.49
CA THR A 2 -24.30 -7.00 10.54
C THR A 2 -23.20 -6.04 10.08
N ALA A 3 -21.95 -6.45 10.21
CA ALA A 3 -20.79 -5.62 9.90
C ALA A 3 -20.60 -5.48 8.38
N ARG A 4 -20.06 -4.32 7.98
CA ARG A 4 -19.57 -4.07 6.62
C ARG A 4 -18.07 -4.32 6.61
N TYR A 5 -17.59 -4.98 5.57
CA TYR A 5 -16.19 -5.35 5.46
C TYR A 5 -15.55 -4.68 4.24
N CYS A 6 -14.25 -4.37 4.35
CA CYS A 6 -13.47 -3.98 3.19
C CYS A 6 -13.43 -5.14 2.18
N SER A 7 -13.34 -4.83 0.89
CA SER A 7 -13.28 -5.86 -0.16
C SER A 7 -12.12 -5.56 -1.11
N LEU A 8 -10.92 -6.00 -0.73
CA LEU A 8 -9.74 -5.87 -1.56
C LEU A 8 -9.97 -6.51 -2.93
N ALA A 9 -9.62 -5.77 -3.97
CA ALA A 9 -9.62 -6.30 -5.32
C ALA A 9 -8.55 -7.41 -5.42
N GLN A 10 -8.92 -8.55 -6.00
CA GLN A 10 -7.96 -9.62 -6.23
C GLN A 10 -6.96 -9.19 -7.30
N GLN A 11 -5.71 -9.01 -6.89
CA GLN A 11 -4.61 -8.74 -7.81
C GLN A 11 -3.94 -10.04 -8.25
N SER A 12 -3.33 -10.02 -9.44
CA SER A 12 -2.51 -11.13 -9.90
C SER A 12 -1.33 -11.32 -8.96
N ALA A 13 -1.07 -12.58 -8.59
CA ALA A 13 0.10 -12.90 -7.79
C ALA A 13 1.39 -12.51 -8.54
N PRO A 14 2.42 -12.03 -7.82
CA PRO A 14 3.73 -11.85 -8.43
C PRO A 14 4.24 -13.16 -9.02
N ALA A 15 4.85 -13.07 -10.21
CA ALA A 15 5.62 -14.17 -10.76
C ALA A 15 7.08 -14.01 -10.36
N PHE A 16 7.53 -14.78 -9.37
CA PHE A 16 8.95 -14.87 -9.02
C PHE A 16 9.65 -16.00 -9.76
N ALA A 17 10.97 -15.86 -9.93
CA ALA A 17 11.78 -16.93 -10.49
C ALA A 17 11.69 -18.20 -9.61
N PRO A 18 11.64 -19.40 -10.21
CA PRO A 18 11.64 -20.63 -9.44
C PRO A 18 12.99 -20.81 -8.70
N GLY A 19 12.95 -21.40 -7.51
CA GLY A 19 14.16 -21.78 -6.76
C GLY A 19 14.80 -20.68 -5.91
N LEU A 20 14.12 -19.55 -5.69
CA LEU A 20 14.53 -18.57 -4.68
C LEU A 20 14.50 -19.19 -3.27
N ALA A 21 15.51 -18.86 -2.45
CA ALA A 21 15.51 -19.20 -1.03
C ALA A 21 14.30 -18.53 -0.33
N VAL A 22 13.77 -19.17 0.72
CA VAL A 22 12.55 -18.73 1.40
C VAL A 22 12.71 -17.32 1.97
N GLU A 23 13.86 -17.01 2.55
CA GLU A 23 14.18 -15.71 3.14
C GLU A 23 14.22 -14.61 2.07
N ARG A 24 14.80 -14.91 0.91
CA ARG A 24 14.87 -14.01 -0.25
C ARG A 24 13.48 -13.75 -0.84
N LEU A 25 12.69 -14.81 -1.04
CA LEU A 25 11.31 -14.70 -1.51
C LEU A 25 10.46 -13.87 -0.54
N GLY A 26 10.61 -14.11 0.76
CA GLY A 26 9.87 -13.36 1.78
C GLY A 26 10.20 -11.87 1.76
N ALA A 27 11.48 -11.50 1.67
CA ALA A 27 11.89 -10.10 1.58
C ALA A 27 11.32 -9.37 0.34
N LEU A 28 11.28 -10.07 -0.81
CA LEU A 28 10.66 -9.54 -2.03
C LEU A 28 9.14 -9.38 -1.86
N MET A 29 8.47 -10.38 -1.29
CA MET A 29 7.01 -10.35 -1.08
C MET A 29 6.56 -9.25 -0.12
N SER A 30 7.33 -9.01 0.93
CA SER A 30 7.07 -7.96 1.92
C SER A 30 7.33 -6.57 1.33
N GLY A 31 8.49 -6.37 0.69
CA GLY A 31 8.95 -5.05 0.26
C GLY A 31 8.38 -4.53 -1.07
N ARG A 32 7.90 -5.41 -1.96
CA ARG A 32 7.43 -5.01 -3.30
C ARG A 32 6.21 -4.07 -3.29
N ARG A 33 5.41 -4.09 -2.23
CA ARG A 33 4.21 -3.23 -2.09
C ARG A 33 4.53 -1.92 -1.38
N MET A 34 5.61 -1.88 -0.61
CA MET A 34 5.92 -0.73 0.23
C MET A 34 6.48 0.42 -0.62
N TRP A 35 6.09 1.64 -0.30
CA TRP A 35 6.67 2.84 -0.89
C TRP A 35 8.13 2.99 -0.44
N VAL A 36 8.97 3.64 -1.24
CA VAL A 36 10.29 4.05 -0.73
C VAL A 36 10.12 5.20 0.25
N ASN A 37 10.93 5.24 1.30
CA ASN A 37 10.87 6.29 2.30
C ASN A 37 11.12 7.66 1.66
N GLY A 38 10.51 8.72 2.21
CA GLY A 38 10.55 10.09 1.67
C GLY A 38 9.60 10.35 0.50
N THR A 39 8.74 9.40 0.13
CA THR A 39 7.74 9.58 -0.94
C THR A 39 6.65 10.54 -0.47
N VAL A 40 6.29 11.50 -1.34
CA VAL A 40 5.06 12.29 -1.20
C VAL A 40 3.97 11.56 -1.97
N LEU A 41 3.01 10.99 -1.26
CA LEU A 41 1.84 10.33 -1.84
C LEU A 41 0.78 11.37 -2.15
N HIS A 42 0.54 11.59 -3.43
CA HIS A 42 -0.48 12.51 -3.89
C HIS A 42 -1.81 11.80 -3.95
N TYR A 43 -2.84 12.44 -3.41
CA TYR A 43 -4.19 11.94 -3.49
C TYR A 43 -5.14 13.00 -4.02
N CYS A 44 -6.21 12.55 -4.67
CA CYS A 44 -7.31 13.41 -5.06
C CYS A 44 -8.65 12.72 -4.81
N PHE A 45 -9.67 13.52 -4.55
CA PHE A 45 -11.06 13.06 -4.58
C PHE A 45 -11.61 13.20 -6.00
N LEU A 46 -12.13 12.11 -6.56
CA LEU A 46 -12.78 12.14 -7.87
C LEU A 46 -14.05 13.01 -7.79
N ASN A 47 -14.17 13.95 -8.71
CA ASN A 47 -15.11 15.07 -8.63
C ASN A 47 -15.78 15.43 -9.97
N GLY A 48 -15.44 14.74 -11.05
CA GLY A 48 -15.97 14.99 -12.40
C GLY A 48 -17.35 14.38 -12.60
N GLU A 49 -18.14 14.97 -13.50
CA GLU A 49 -19.48 14.46 -13.85
C GLU A 49 -19.44 13.06 -14.49
N SER A 50 -18.33 12.72 -15.14
CA SER A 50 -18.10 11.40 -15.72
C SER A 50 -17.55 10.38 -14.73
N ASP A 51 -17.22 10.77 -13.50
CA ASP A 51 -16.70 9.87 -12.47
C ASP A 51 -17.85 9.08 -11.86
N GLY A 52 -18.11 7.92 -12.45
CA GLY A 52 -19.18 7.05 -12.02
C GLY A 52 -19.14 5.69 -12.69
N SER A 53 -19.89 4.76 -12.12
CA SER A 53 -20.07 3.42 -12.67
C SER A 53 -21.51 3.23 -13.13
N VAL A 54 -21.70 2.45 -14.18
CA VAL A 54 -23.01 1.87 -14.50
C VAL A 54 -23.12 0.53 -13.79
N ILE A 55 -24.03 0.43 -12.82
CA ILE A 55 -24.24 -0.79 -12.05
C ILE A 55 -25.56 -1.46 -12.43
N ALA A 56 -25.59 -2.79 -12.37
CA ALA A 56 -26.83 -3.55 -12.56
C ALA A 56 -27.77 -3.33 -11.38
N LEU A 57 -29.06 -3.19 -11.67
CA LEU A 57 -30.12 -3.15 -10.66
C LEU A 57 -30.56 -4.58 -10.34
N PRO A 58 -30.38 -5.04 -9.09
CA PRO A 58 -30.77 -6.39 -8.70
C PRO A 58 -32.23 -6.69 -9.07
N GLY A 59 -32.47 -7.83 -9.71
CA GLY A 59 -33.82 -8.34 -10.00
C GLY A 59 -34.61 -7.65 -11.13
N SER A 60 -34.11 -6.55 -11.72
CA SER A 60 -34.84 -5.81 -12.77
C SER A 60 -34.23 -5.92 -14.18
N GLY A 61 -33.00 -6.45 -14.30
CA GLY A 61 -32.25 -6.51 -15.56
C GLY A 61 -31.82 -5.13 -16.11
N GLY A 62 -32.21 -4.04 -15.45
CA GLY A 62 -31.80 -2.68 -15.80
C GLY A 62 -30.46 -2.30 -15.20
N THR A 63 -29.95 -1.14 -15.61
CA THR A 63 -28.74 -0.53 -15.05
C THR A 63 -29.04 0.87 -14.54
N ARG A 64 -28.25 1.33 -13.57
CA ARG A 64 -28.24 2.74 -13.14
C ARG A 64 -26.81 3.29 -13.14
N TRP A 65 -26.68 4.56 -13.46
CA TRP A 65 -25.44 5.29 -13.23
C TRP A 65 -25.33 5.67 -11.75
N VAL A 66 -24.13 5.57 -11.18
CA VAL A 66 -23.82 5.93 -9.79
C VAL A 66 -22.54 6.75 -9.77
N SER A 67 -22.63 7.93 -9.16
CA SER A 67 -21.51 8.85 -8.97
C SER A 67 -20.48 8.27 -8.01
N TRP A 68 -19.21 8.59 -8.25
CA TRP A 68 -18.12 8.38 -7.29
C TRP A 68 -17.85 9.62 -6.44
N VAL A 69 -18.52 10.74 -6.73
CA VAL A 69 -18.26 12.02 -6.07
C VAL A 69 -18.82 11.99 -4.65
N GLY A 70 -17.93 12.00 -3.67
CA GLY A 70 -18.30 12.09 -2.25
C GLY A 70 -18.69 13.49 -1.82
N GLY A 71 -19.50 13.59 -0.77
CA GLY A 71 -19.80 14.84 -0.08
C GLY A 71 -18.56 15.41 0.62
N GLU A 72 -18.53 16.73 0.82
CA GLU A 72 -17.38 17.41 1.43
C GLU A 72 -17.14 16.99 2.88
N ASP A 73 -18.21 16.68 3.61
CA ASP A 73 -18.17 16.12 4.96
C ASP A 73 -17.40 14.78 5.04
N GLN A 74 -17.64 13.86 4.11
CA GLN A 74 -16.91 12.60 4.02
C GLN A 74 -15.44 12.81 3.58
N ARG A 75 -15.18 13.77 2.69
CA ARG A 75 -13.81 14.12 2.29
C ARG A 75 -13.00 14.66 3.46
N GLU A 76 -13.60 15.50 4.30
CA GLU A 76 -12.97 16.00 5.53
C GLU A 76 -12.62 14.84 6.48
N VAL A 77 -13.47 13.83 6.63
CA VAL A 77 -13.14 12.63 7.42
C VAL A 77 -11.90 11.91 6.86
N VAL A 78 -11.80 11.77 5.53
CA VAL A 78 -10.64 11.13 4.90
C VAL A 78 -9.37 11.98 5.08
N ARG A 79 -9.47 13.31 4.94
CA ARG A 79 -8.36 14.24 5.20
C ARG A 79 -7.89 14.12 6.65
N ASP A 80 -8.80 14.03 7.62
CA ASP A 80 -8.49 13.81 9.04
C ASP A 80 -7.70 12.52 9.27
N CYS A 81 -8.07 11.44 8.59
CA CYS A 81 -7.37 10.16 8.69
C CYS A 81 -5.97 10.23 8.06
N PHE A 82 -5.79 10.92 6.92
CA PHE A 82 -4.45 11.19 6.39
C PHE A 82 -3.61 12.03 7.36
N ARG A 83 -4.21 13.02 8.03
CA ARG A 83 -3.53 13.81 9.07
C ARG A 83 -3.08 12.94 10.23
N GLU A 84 -3.92 12.03 10.71
CA GLU A 84 -3.58 11.12 11.82
C GLU A 84 -2.39 10.21 11.48
N TRP A 85 -2.38 9.58 10.30
CA TRP A 85 -1.23 8.79 9.84
C TRP A 85 0.04 9.64 9.71
N ARG A 86 -0.07 10.86 9.16
CA ARG A 86 1.05 11.80 9.03
C ARG A 86 1.61 12.23 10.39
N GLU A 87 0.76 12.44 11.39
CA GLU A 87 1.17 12.91 12.72
C GLU A 87 2.00 11.89 13.50
N LEU A 88 2.06 10.63 13.05
CA LEU A 88 3.02 9.64 13.55
C LEU A 88 4.48 10.01 13.22
N GLY A 89 4.71 10.93 12.27
CA GLY A 89 6.06 11.30 11.83
C GLY A 89 6.71 10.26 10.93
N ILE A 90 5.91 9.43 10.25
CA ILE A 90 6.40 8.47 9.25
C ILE A 90 7.11 9.18 8.11
N GLY A 91 8.07 8.51 7.47
CA GLY A 91 8.88 9.10 6.40
C GLY A 91 8.20 9.19 5.04
N VAL A 92 6.93 8.78 4.91
CA VAL A 92 6.08 9.16 3.77
C VAL A 92 5.16 10.32 4.15
N SER A 93 4.87 11.19 3.21
CA SER A 93 3.93 12.31 3.41
C SER A 93 2.77 12.22 2.44
N PHE A 94 1.72 12.99 2.70
CA PHE A 94 0.51 13.02 1.87
C PHE A 94 0.23 14.44 1.39
N ALA A 95 -0.12 14.58 0.12
CA ALA A 95 -0.49 15.86 -0.48
C ALA A 95 -1.79 15.71 -1.28
N GLU A 96 -2.79 16.54 -0.98
CA GLU A 96 -3.99 16.60 -1.80
C GLU A 96 -3.69 17.42 -3.07
N VAL A 97 -4.07 16.89 -4.23
CA VAL A 97 -3.91 17.54 -5.52
C VAL A 97 -5.25 17.67 -6.24
N ALA A 98 -5.42 18.74 -7.01
CA ALA A 98 -6.63 18.98 -7.78
C ALA A 98 -6.68 18.18 -9.10
N ASP A 99 -5.51 17.93 -9.71
CA ASP A 99 -5.39 17.18 -10.95
C ASP A 99 -5.14 15.70 -10.65
N ARG A 100 -6.04 14.82 -11.09
CA ARG A 100 -5.91 13.37 -10.90
C ARG A 100 -4.69 12.77 -11.60
N SER A 101 -4.16 13.43 -12.63
CA SER A 101 -2.95 12.98 -13.31
C SER A 101 -1.68 13.18 -12.49
N GLU A 102 -1.78 13.95 -11.41
CA GLU A 102 -0.75 14.13 -10.40
C GLU A 102 -0.97 13.23 -9.17
N ALA A 103 -2.01 12.38 -9.14
CA ALA A 103 -2.40 11.60 -7.97
C ALA A 103 -2.12 10.09 -8.13
N GLU A 104 -1.30 9.52 -7.24
CA GLU A 104 -1.18 8.06 -7.10
C GLU A 104 -2.47 7.47 -6.51
N LEU A 105 -3.08 8.17 -5.55
CA LEU A 105 -4.30 7.73 -4.87
C LEU A 105 -5.54 8.49 -5.36
N ARG A 106 -6.48 7.80 -6.01
CA ARG A 106 -7.71 8.38 -6.57
C ARG A 106 -8.92 7.83 -5.83
N ILE A 107 -9.54 8.69 -5.03
CA ILE A 107 -10.54 8.31 -4.02
C ILE A 107 -11.95 8.56 -4.54
N GLY A 108 -12.79 7.53 -4.53
CA GLY A 108 -14.22 7.62 -4.82
C GLY A 108 -15.10 7.20 -3.64
N PHE A 109 -16.40 7.47 -3.76
CA PHE A 109 -17.39 7.23 -2.70
C PHE A 109 -18.63 6.52 -3.27
N GLN A 110 -18.44 5.43 -4.03
CA GLN A 110 -19.55 4.71 -4.66
C GLN A 110 -20.31 3.86 -3.61
N PRO A 111 -21.56 4.20 -3.27
CA PRO A 111 -22.30 3.46 -2.25
C PRO A 111 -22.62 2.04 -2.72
N GLY A 112 -22.42 1.06 -1.84
CA GLY A 112 -22.69 -0.35 -2.12
C GLY A 112 -21.62 -1.07 -2.94
N ASP A 113 -20.51 -0.42 -3.27
CA ASP A 113 -19.35 -1.04 -3.94
C ASP A 113 -18.31 -1.60 -2.96
N GLY A 114 -18.66 -1.68 -1.67
CA GLY A 114 -17.71 -1.93 -0.58
C GLY A 114 -16.77 -0.75 -0.33
N SER A 115 -16.00 -0.82 0.75
CA SER A 115 -14.82 0.03 0.94
C SER A 115 -13.58 -0.79 0.61
N TRP A 116 -12.59 -0.17 -0.03
CA TRP A 116 -11.35 -0.85 -0.41
C TRP A 116 -10.29 0.16 -0.83
N SER A 117 -9.04 -0.29 -0.84
CA SER A 117 -7.89 0.46 -1.32
C SER A 117 -6.89 -0.48 -2.00
N ALA A 118 -6.17 0.04 -3.00
CA ALA A 118 -5.00 -0.64 -3.52
C ALA A 118 -3.93 -0.73 -2.43
N VAL A 119 -3.21 -1.85 -2.37
CA VAL A 119 -2.21 -2.07 -1.32
C VAL A 119 -0.86 -1.47 -1.72
N GLY A 120 -0.49 -0.37 -1.07
CA GLY A 120 0.78 0.32 -1.33
C GLY A 120 0.97 0.69 -2.81
N ARG A 121 2.14 0.35 -3.35
CA ARG A 121 2.56 0.60 -4.74
C ARG A 121 1.69 -0.09 -5.78
N ASP A 122 0.82 -1.03 -5.40
CA ASP A 122 -0.09 -1.64 -6.36
C ASP A 122 -1.06 -0.60 -6.97
N ALA A 123 -1.25 0.55 -6.29
CA ALA A 123 -1.98 1.71 -6.82
C ALA A 123 -1.44 2.24 -8.16
N LEU A 124 -0.14 2.05 -8.43
CA LEU A 124 0.52 2.52 -9.65
C LEU A 124 0.11 1.72 -10.90
N SER A 125 -0.54 0.56 -10.74
CA SER A 125 -1.02 -0.25 -11.86
C SER A 125 -2.41 0.15 -12.35
N ALA A 126 -3.14 0.95 -11.58
CA ALA A 126 -4.49 1.38 -11.93
C ALA A 126 -4.46 2.49 -12.98
N GLY A 127 -5.42 2.45 -13.90
CA GLY A 127 -5.56 3.48 -14.94
C GLY A 127 -5.85 4.87 -14.36
N LEU A 128 -5.55 5.92 -15.15
CA LEU A 128 -5.75 7.32 -14.76
C LEU A 128 -7.19 7.66 -14.33
N ASN A 129 -8.18 7.00 -14.96
CA ASN A 129 -9.60 7.22 -14.70
C ASN A 129 -10.22 6.17 -13.76
N GLU A 130 -9.39 5.32 -13.16
CA GLU A 130 -9.83 4.31 -12.21
C GLU A 130 -9.61 4.80 -10.78
N ARG A 131 -10.52 4.41 -9.89
CA ARG A 131 -10.34 4.56 -8.44
C ARG A 131 -9.18 3.66 -8.01
N THR A 132 -8.38 4.14 -7.07
CA THR A 132 -7.44 3.30 -6.31
C THR A 132 -7.89 3.10 -4.86
N MET A 133 -8.92 3.83 -4.44
CA MET A 133 -9.57 3.71 -3.15
C MET A 133 -11.05 4.04 -3.31
N ASN A 134 -11.92 3.34 -2.59
CA ASN A 134 -13.35 3.60 -2.54
C ASN A 134 -13.87 3.53 -1.10
N PHE A 135 -14.82 4.40 -0.80
CA PHE A 135 -15.66 4.30 0.39
C PHE A 135 -17.10 3.95 0.00
N GLY A 136 -17.57 2.81 0.50
CA GLY A 136 -18.86 2.23 0.10
C GLY A 136 -20.06 2.70 0.92
N TRP A 137 -19.83 3.54 1.93
CA TRP A 137 -20.83 4.00 2.88
C TRP A 137 -20.42 5.33 3.52
N ASP A 138 -21.35 5.92 4.27
CA ASP A 138 -21.18 7.21 4.92
C ASP A 138 -20.16 7.16 6.07
N LEU A 139 -19.01 7.79 5.87
CA LEU A 139 -17.93 7.88 6.85
C LEU A 139 -18.21 8.81 8.04
N THR A 140 -19.23 9.67 7.92
CA THR A 140 -19.60 10.62 8.99
C THR A 140 -20.40 9.95 10.10
N ALA A 141 -20.94 8.77 9.85
CA ALA A 141 -21.68 8.02 10.85
C ALA A 141 -20.75 7.55 12.00
N PRO A 142 -21.25 7.45 13.25
CA PRO A 142 -20.43 7.09 14.40
C PRO A 142 -19.66 5.78 14.19
N GLY A 143 -18.34 5.83 14.34
CA GLY A 143 -17.44 4.68 14.18
C GLY A 143 -16.95 4.42 12.75
N GLU A 144 -17.60 4.96 11.72
CA GLU A 144 -17.26 4.68 10.31
C GLU A 144 -15.95 5.36 9.86
N ARG A 145 -15.46 6.35 10.62
CA ARG A 145 -14.12 6.90 10.45
C ARG A 145 -13.02 5.83 10.51
N ALA A 146 -13.23 4.74 11.26
CA ALA A 146 -12.28 3.63 11.31
C ALA A 146 -12.02 3.02 9.92
N THR A 147 -13.03 3.01 9.04
CA THR A 147 -12.87 2.57 7.65
C THR A 147 -11.89 3.45 6.89
N ALA A 148 -11.92 4.77 7.05
CA ALA A 148 -10.96 5.66 6.40
C ALA A 148 -9.51 5.41 6.88
N LEU A 149 -9.31 5.18 8.18
CA LEU A 149 -7.98 4.79 8.69
C LEU A 149 -7.51 3.46 8.09
N HIS A 150 -8.40 2.47 8.01
CA HIS A 150 -8.14 1.14 7.45
C HIS A 150 -7.72 1.21 5.98
N GLU A 151 -8.49 1.92 5.14
CA GLU A 151 -8.18 2.03 3.71
C GLU A 151 -6.87 2.80 3.45
N ILE A 152 -6.54 3.78 4.30
CA ILE A 152 -5.24 4.45 4.23
C ILE A 152 -4.11 3.53 4.71
N GLY A 153 -4.37 2.65 5.69
CA GLY A 153 -3.43 1.58 6.08
C GLY A 153 -3.09 0.66 4.91
N HIS A 154 -4.08 0.24 4.11
CA HIS A 154 -3.85 -0.47 2.84
C HIS A 154 -3.03 0.37 1.86
N ALA A 155 -3.34 1.66 1.68
CA ALA A 155 -2.56 2.54 0.80
C ALA A 155 -1.10 2.69 1.27
N LEU A 156 -0.82 2.46 2.55
CA LEU A 156 0.53 2.38 3.12
C LEU A 156 1.18 0.99 3.01
N GLY A 157 0.45 -0.02 2.55
CA GLY A 157 0.94 -1.36 2.29
C GLY A 157 0.51 -2.43 3.30
N MET A 158 -0.32 -2.08 4.29
CA MET A 158 -0.81 -3.03 5.29
C MET A 158 -1.81 -4.03 4.69
N GLN A 159 -1.80 -5.25 5.20
CA GLN A 159 -2.76 -6.30 4.87
C GLN A 159 -3.77 -6.50 6.01
N HIS A 160 -4.80 -7.30 5.78
CA HIS A 160 -5.74 -7.66 6.85
C HIS A 160 -5.10 -8.53 7.92
N GLU A 161 -5.37 -8.19 9.17
CA GLU A 161 -4.74 -8.78 10.35
C GLU A 161 -5.23 -10.22 10.60
N HIS A 162 -6.52 -10.49 10.38
CA HIS A 162 -7.14 -11.82 10.54
C HIS A 162 -6.64 -12.87 9.54
N GLN A 163 -6.09 -12.43 8.41
CA GLN A 163 -5.49 -13.30 7.40
C GLN A 163 -4.07 -13.72 7.78
N SER A 164 -3.50 -13.17 8.84
CA SER A 164 -2.22 -13.60 9.38
C SER A 164 -2.25 -15.08 9.78
N PRO A 165 -1.26 -15.90 9.39
CA PRO A 165 -1.09 -17.24 9.93
C PRO A 165 -0.81 -17.23 11.45
N PHE A 166 -0.32 -16.11 12.00
CA PHE A 166 -0.09 -15.95 13.43
C PHE A 166 -1.36 -15.65 14.23
N ALA A 167 -2.49 -15.39 13.57
CA ALA A 167 -3.77 -15.13 14.23
C ALA A 167 -4.31 -16.35 14.98
N GLY A 168 -3.94 -17.57 14.55
CA GLY A 168 -4.43 -18.80 15.18
C GLY A 168 -5.95 -18.99 15.09
N LEU A 169 -6.64 -18.18 14.28
CA LEU A 169 -8.09 -18.25 14.09
C LEU A 169 -8.46 -19.49 13.29
N HIS A 170 -9.27 -20.35 13.90
CA HIS A 170 -9.97 -21.43 13.22
C HIS A 170 -11.42 -21.00 12.97
N TRP A 171 -11.77 -20.84 11.71
CA TRP A 171 -13.08 -20.39 11.27
C TRP A 171 -14.09 -21.53 11.21
N ASP A 172 -15.36 -21.21 11.43
CA ASP A 172 -16.47 -22.00 10.87
C ASP A 172 -16.73 -21.48 9.45
N ASP A 173 -16.03 -22.07 8.47
CA ASP A 173 -16.07 -21.63 7.08
C ASP A 173 -17.50 -21.48 6.53
N GLU A 174 -18.39 -22.44 6.82
CA GLU A 174 -19.77 -22.39 6.32
C GLU A 174 -20.59 -21.30 7.00
N ALA A 175 -20.38 -21.06 8.29
CA ALA A 175 -20.99 -19.92 8.98
C ALA A 175 -20.51 -18.58 8.38
N VAL A 176 -19.20 -18.46 8.09
CA VAL A 176 -18.62 -17.27 7.45
C VAL A 176 -19.20 -17.06 6.05
N TYR A 177 -19.30 -18.11 5.23
CA TYR A 177 -19.92 -18.01 3.91
C TYR A 177 -21.40 -17.61 3.99
N ALA A 178 -22.16 -18.19 4.93
CA ALA A 178 -23.57 -17.89 5.11
C ALA A 178 -23.78 -16.43 5.57
N ASP A 179 -22.98 -15.95 6.53
CA ASP A 179 -23.04 -14.58 7.03
C ASP A 179 -22.75 -13.57 5.92
N LEU A 180 -21.66 -13.77 5.16
CA LEU A 180 -21.24 -12.82 4.13
C LEU A 180 -22.05 -12.87 2.84
N ALA A 181 -22.76 -13.97 2.57
CA ALA A 181 -23.75 -14.03 1.49
C ALA A 181 -25.00 -13.17 1.79
N GLY A 182 -25.26 -12.89 3.06
CA GLY A 182 -26.34 -12.02 3.52
C GLY A 182 -26.05 -10.52 3.37
N PRO A 183 -27.06 -9.66 3.60
CA PRO A 183 -26.87 -8.22 3.67
C PRO A 183 -26.00 -7.83 4.89
N PRO A 184 -25.17 -6.77 4.79
CA PRO A 184 -25.08 -5.83 3.67
C PRO A 184 -24.09 -6.25 2.58
N ASN A 185 -23.36 -7.35 2.75
CA ASN A 185 -22.18 -7.67 1.93
C ASN A 185 -22.56 -8.34 0.61
N HIS A 186 -23.43 -9.35 0.63
CA HIS A 186 -23.83 -10.13 -0.56
C HIS A 186 -22.65 -10.71 -1.34
N TRP A 187 -21.62 -11.19 -0.63
CA TRP A 187 -20.41 -11.71 -1.24
C TRP A 187 -20.60 -13.13 -1.77
N SER A 188 -19.93 -13.41 -2.89
CA SER A 188 -19.74 -14.79 -3.36
C SER A 188 -18.78 -15.53 -2.43
N ARG A 189 -18.83 -16.86 -2.45
CA ARG A 189 -17.86 -17.70 -1.73
C ARG A 189 -16.42 -17.35 -2.10
N ASP A 190 -16.13 -17.12 -3.38
CA ASP A 190 -14.76 -16.76 -3.82
C ASP A 190 -14.29 -15.44 -3.20
N ARG A 191 -15.17 -14.41 -3.16
CA ARG A 191 -14.85 -13.12 -2.54
C ARG A 191 -14.66 -13.27 -1.03
N THR A 192 -15.52 -14.03 -0.36
CA THR A 192 -15.40 -14.33 1.07
C THR A 192 -14.13 -15.11 1.38
N TRP A 193 -13.78 -16.11 0.58
CA TRP A 193 -12.54 -16.85 0.74
C TRP A 193 -11.34 -15.91 0.60
N PHE A 194 -11.28 -15.10 -0.45
CA PHE A 194 -10.15 -14.22 -0.70
C PHE A 194 -9.92 -13.17 0.40
N ASN A 195 -11.00 -12.56 0.90
CA ASN A 195 -10.93 -11.45 1.87
C ASN A 195 -10.93 -11.91 3.33
N ILE A 196 -11.50 -13.09 3.65
CA ILE A 196 -11.66 -13.55 5.04
C ILE A 196 -10.83 -14.81 5.31
N LEU A 197 -11.09 -15.89 4.58
CA LEU A 197 -10.63 -17.23 4.98
C LEU A 197 -9.21 -17.54 4.52
N ARG A 198 -8.78 -16.96 3.39
CA ARG A 198 -7.44 -17.13 2.85
C ARG A 198 -6.41 -16.62 3.85
N LYS A 199 -5.41 -17.45 4.15
CA LYS A 199 -4.23 -17.04 4.91
C LYS A 199 -3.17 -16.44 3.99
N LEU A 200 -2.55 -15.39 4.47
CA LEU A 200 -1.42 -14.74 3.80
C LEU A 200 -0.15 -15.57 4.00
N ASP A 201 0.82 -15.38 3.10
CA ASP A 201 2.17 -15.86 3.35
C ASP A 201 2.76 -15.11 4.58
N PRO A 202 3.52 -15.76 5.48
CA PRO A 202 4.16 -15.11 6.62
C PRO A 202 5.03 -13.90 6.26
N ALA A 203 5.46 -13.75 5.01
CA ALA A 203 6.18 -12.57 4.55
C ALA A 203 5.28 -11.38 4.20
N GLU A 204 3.98 -11.58 4.01
CA GLU A 204 3.03 -10.52 3.60
C GLU A 204 2.27 -9.91 4.77
N VAL A 205 2.39 -10.46 5.97
CA VAL A 205 1.68 -9.96 7.15
C VAL A 205 2.31 -8.70 7.72
N ASN A 206 1.51 -7.97 8.51
CA ASN A 206 1.95 -6.77 9.21
C ASN A 206 2.93 -7.06 10.36
N GLY A 207 3.06 -8.32 10.81
CA GLY A 207 3.96 -8.66 11.90
C GLY A 207 3.90 -10.13 12.27
N SER A 208 4.82 -10.55 13.14
CA SER A 208 4.89 -11.92 13.66
C SER A 208 3.97 -12.18 14.86
N VAL A 209 3.25 -11.15 15.32
CA VAL A 209 2.28 -11.22 16.41
C VAL A 209 0.96 -10.69 15.88
N TRP A 210 -0.11 -11.45 16.06
CA TRP A 210 -1.46 -11.03 15.67
C TRP A 210 -2.02 -10.00 16.63
N ASP A 211 -2.55 -8.91 16.08
CA ASP A 211 -3.18 -7.82 16.82
C ASP A 211 -4.68 -7.73 16.59
N SER A 212 -5.47 -8.36 17.46
CA SER A 212 -6.93 -8.26 17.43
C SER A 212 -7.51 -6.84 17.63
N GLN A 213 -6.67 -5.85 17.95
CA GLN A 213 -7.05 -4.44 18.14
C GLN A 213 -6.56 -3.53 17.01
N SER A 214 -5.83 -4.08 16.04
CA SER A 214 -5.36 -3.39 14.84
C SER A 214 -6.51 -2.74 14.10
N VAL A 215 -6.26 -1.58 13.50
CA VAL A 215 -7.18 -0.96 12.55
C VAL A 215 -7.40 -1.85 11.32
N MET A 216 -6.47 -2.76 11.03
CA MET A 216 -6.52 -3.73 9.92
C MET A 216 -7.26 -5.03 10.25
N GLU A 217 -7.68 -5.21 11.50
CA GLU A 217 -8.51 -6.34 11.93
C GLU A 217 -9.99 -6.03 11.63
N TYR A 218 -10.72 -7.03 11.14
CA TYR A 218 -12.16 -6.90 10.93
C TYR A 218 -12.96 -7.16 12.21
N PRO A 219 -14.07 -6.44 12.42
CA PRO A 219 -14.98 -6.76 13.50
C PRO A 219 -15.80 -8.00 13.13
N PHE A 220 -15.49 -9.15 13.73
CA PHE A 220 -16.25 -10.39 13.53
C PHE A 220 -17.33 -10.60 14.58
N SER A 221 -18.50 -11.04 14.15
CA SER A 221 -19.61 -11.38 15.06
C SER A 221 -19.41 -12.75 15.71
N ALA A 222 -20.10 -13.00 16.82
CA ALA A 222 -20.11 -14.30 17.50
C ALA A 222 -20.57 -15.42 16.55
N GLY A 223 -20.00 -16.62 16.75
CA GLY A 223 -20.38 -17.82 15.99
C GLY A 223 -19.65 -18.04 14.66
N LEU A 224 -18.75 -17.13 14.27
CA LEU A 224 -17.91 -17.29 13.07
C LEU A 224 -16.57 -17.99 13.35
N ILE A 225 -16.09 -17.91 14.59
CA ILE A 225 -14.78 -18.41 15.01
C ILE A 225 -15.00 -19.59 15.96
N LEU A 226 -14.36 -20.72 15.65
CA LEU A 226 -14.37 -21.94 16.47
C LEU A 226 -13.28 -21.90 17.55
N GLU A 227 -12.10 -21.39 17.19
CA GLU A 227 -10.94 -21.28 18.08
C GLU A 227 -10.11 -20.02 17.79
N PRO A 228 -9.45 -19.45 18.82
CA PRO A 228 -9.48 -19.87 20.23
C PRO A 228 -10.80 -19.48 20.93
N GLU A 229 -11.13 -20.18 22.02
CA GLU A 229 -12.43 -20.05 22.72
C GLU A 229 -12.79 -18.60 23.09
N GLN A 230 -11.79 -17.81 23.48
CA GLN A 230 -11.96 -16.39 23.82
C GLN A 230 -12.54 -15.53 22.69
N PHE A 231 -12.37 -15.92 21.41
CA PHE A 231 -12.90 -15.19 20.25
C PHE A 231 -14.17 -15.82 19.64
N ARG A 232 -14.74 -16.85 20.27
CA ARG A 232 -16.07 -17.37 19.88
C ARG A 232 -17.18 -16.33 19.99
N GLY A 233 -17.01 -15.37 20.90
CA GLY A 233 -17.89 -14.21 21.08
C GLY A 233 -17.75 -13.13 20.00
N GLY A 234 -16.77 -13.26 19.10
CA GLY A 234 -16.43 -12.27 18.08
C GLY A 234 -15.10 -11.58 18.35
N VAL A 235 -14.71 -10.74 17.39
CA VAL A 235 -13.53 -9.86 17.46
C VAL A 235 -14.01 -8.42 17.34
N HIS A 236 -13.51 -7.55 18.22
CA HIS A 236 -13.96 -6.16 18.33
C HIS A 236 -12.75 -5.24 18.40
N PRO A 237 -12.22 -4.81 17.23
CA PRO A 237 -11.14 -3.84 17.16
C PRO A 237 -11.55 -2.49 17.74
N SER A 238 -10.56 -1.69 18.14
CA SER A 238 -10.79 -0.39 18.79
C SER A 238 -11.35 0.70 17.87
N GLY A 239 -11.15 0.55 16.56
CA GLY A 239 -11.50 1.54 15.53
C GLY A 239 -10.46 2.67 15.34
N GLY A 240 -9.32 2.60 16.02
CA GLY A 240 -8.17 3.50 15.84
C GLY A 240 -6.86 2.74 15.65
N LEU A 241 -5.76 3.48 15.46
CA LEU A 241 -4.43 2.89 15.26
C LEU A 241 -3.90 2.26 16.56
N SER A 242 -3.66 0.96 16.54
CA SER A 242 -3.04 0.22 17.64
C SER A 242 -1.55 0.57 17.79
N PRO A 243 -0.90 0.18 18.90
CA PRO A 243 0.56 0.29 19.01
C PRO A 243 1.32 -0.47 17.92
N LEU A 244 0.84 -1.66 17.52
CA LEU A 244 1.50 -2.49 16.51
C LEU A 244 1.28 -1.94 15.09
N ASP A 245 0.13 -1.31 14.81
CA ASP A 245 -0.09 -0.57 13.56
C ASP A 245 0.98 0.52 13.38
N LYS A 246 1.23 1.28 14.45
CA LYS A 246 2.21 2.38 14.46
C LYS A 246 3.63 1.86 14.33
N GLU A 247 3.97 0.79 15.04
CA GLU A 247 5.29 0.14 14.95
C GLU A 247 5.55 -0.37 13.52
N PHE A 248 4.57 -1.03 12.91
CA PHE A 248 4.68 -1.52 11.53
C PHE A 248 5.01 -0.40 10.55
N VAL A 249 4.22 0.68 10.54
CA VAL A 249 4.45 1.77 9.58
C VAL A 249 5.74 2.54 9.87
N LEU A 250 6.14 2.69 11.13
CA LEU A 250 7.40 3.34 11.50
C LEU A 250 8.63 2.48 11.14
N GLY A 251 8.50 1.16 11.15
CA GLY A 251 9.54 0.25 10.69
C GLY A 251 9.78 0.35 9.18
N TRP A 252 8.71 0.44 8.39
CA TRP A 252 8.81 0.56 6.92
C TRP A 252 9.08 1.97 6.41
N TYR A 253 8.59 2.96 7.15
CA TYR A 253 8.68 4.39 6.84
C TYR A 253 9.27 5.14 8.03
N PRO A 254 10.56 4.93 8.35
CA PRO A 254 11.19 5.60 9.48
C PRO A 254 11.14 7.12 9.28
N PRO A 255 11.07 7.91 10.37
CA PRO A 255 11.02 9.37 10.28
C PRO A 255 12.14 9.92 9.38
N PRO A 256 11.87 10.97 8.60
CA PRO A 256 12.83 11.49 7.65
C PRO A 256 14.08 12.01 8.40
N GLU A 257 15.25 11.61 7.94
CA GLU A 257 16.50 12.11 8.50
C GLU A 257 16.67 13.59 8.15
N GLY A 258 17.02 14.42 9.15
CA GLY A 258 17.22 15.86 8.95
C GLY A 258 18.50 16.22 8.17
N ALA A 259 19.31 15.23 7.79
CA ALA A 259 20.54 15.42 7.03
C ALA A 259 20.27 15.40 5.52
N ARG A 260 20.93 16.30 4.78
CA ARG A 260 20.85 16.27 3.32
C ARG A 260 21.53 14.99 2.79
N PRO A 261 20.86 14.20 1.91
CA PRO A 261 21.47 12.99 1.37
C PRO A 261 22.74 13.29 0.56
N PRO A 262 23.76 12.42 0.61
CA PRO A 262 25.02 12.61 -0.12
C PRO A 262 24.79 12.66 -1.64
N ALA A 263 25.71 13.30 -2.36
CA ALA A 263 25.62 13.37 -3.82
C ALA A 263 26.06 12.05 -4.47
N LEU A 264 25.23 11.49 -5.37
CA LEU A 264 25.62 10.39 -6.24
C LEU A 264 26.35 10.95 -7.46
N VAL A 265 27.67 11.03 -7.37
CA VAL A 265 28.53 11.64 -8.39
C VAL A 265 28.63 10.71 -9.61
N PRO A 266 28.42 11.21 -10.85
CA PRO A 266 28.54 10.38 -12.05
C PRO A 266 29.90 9.67 -12.16
N PHE A 267 29.88 8.41 -12.62
CA PHE A 267 31.02 7.51 -12.77
C PHE A 267 31.76 7.18 -11.46
N ARG A 268 31.10 7.33 -10.30
CA ARG A 268 31.61 6.85 -9.01
C ARG A 268 30.63 5.86 -8.41
N SER A 269 31.08 4.61 -8.24
CA SER A 269 30.32 3.60 -7.50
C SER A 269 30.33 3.93 -6.01
N VAL A 270 29.17 3.85 -5.37
CA VAL A 270 29.01 3.98 -3.93
C VAL A 270 28.64 2.62 -3.38
N PRO A 271 29.51 1.99 -2.55
CA PRO A 271 29.15 0.76 -1.84
C PRO A 271 27.95 1.00 -0.94
N LEU A 272 27.06 0.01 -0.87
CA LEU A 272 25.88 0.00 -0.04
C LEU A 272 26.09 -0.99 1.11
N SER A 273 25.74 -0.56 2.31
CA SER A 273 25.71 -1.40 3.51
C SER A 273 24.30 -1.31 4.06
N LEU A 274 23.40 -2.10 3.47
CA LEU A 274 21.98 -2.13 3.77
C LEU A 274 21.57 -3.54 4.18
N GLY A 275 20.74 -3.64 5.21
CA GLY A 275 19.98 -4.82 5.56
C GLY A 275 18.65 -4.91 4.80
N PRO A 276 17.90 -6.01 4.98
CA PRO A 276 16.57 -6.17 4.39
C PRO A 276 15.61 -5.04 4.77
N GLY A 277 14.98 -4.42 3.77
CA GLY A 277 14.04 -3.31 3.93
C GLY A 277 14.70 -1.94 4.11
N GLU A 278 16.00 -1.90 4.41
CA GLU A 278 16.73 -0.65 4.58
C GLU A 278 16.89 0.09 3.26
N GLN A 279 17.06 1.40 3.37
CA GLN A 279 17.13 2.32 2.25
C GLN A 279 18.27 3.31 2.43
N VAL A 280 18.86 3.73 1.33
CA VAL A 280 19.72 4.90 1.26
C VAL A 280 19.19 5.90 0.23
N ASP A 281 19.39 7.18 0.54
CA ASP A 281 19.02 8.28 -0.32
C ASP A 281 20.28 8.97 -0.86
N PHE A 282 20.19 9.44 -2.09
CA PHE A 282 21.21 10.26 -2.73
C PHE A 282 20.59 11.47 -3.44
N THR A 283 21.40 12.50 -3.64
CA THR A 283 21.05 13.64 -4.50
C THR A 283 21.84 13.63 -5.81
N VAL A 284 21.23 14.09 -6.89
CA VAL A 284 21.88 14.27 -8.20
C VAL A 284 21.51 15.61 -8.77
N GLU A 285 22.54 16.40 -9.12
CA GLU A 285 22.41 17.66 -9.84
C GLU A 285 23.20 17.53 -11.16
N PRO A 286 22.52 17.23 -12.28
CA PRO A 286 23.17 16.92 -13.55
C PRO A 286 23.83 18.17 -14.15
N ARG A 287 25.08 18.00 -14.60
CA ARG A 287 25.85 19.06 -15.26
C ARG A 287 25.43 19.30 -16.72
N GLY A 288 24.61 18.44 -17.30
CA GLY A 288 24.14 18.56 -18.67
C GLY A 288 22.80 17.84 -18.87
N THR A 289 21.97 18.37 -19.78
CA THR A 289 20.69 17.75 -20.12
C THR A 289 20.93 16.57 -21.06
N ARG A 290 20.80 15.35 -20.54
CA ARG A 290 21.03 14.10 -21.29
C ARG A 290 20.37 12.92 -20.59
N GLU A 291 20.44 11.76 -21.21
CA GLU A 291 20.14 10.51 -20.53
C GLU A 291 21.21 10.21 -19.48
N TYR A 292 20.76 9.80 -18.30
CA TYR A 292 21.57 9.25 -17.21
C TYR A 292 21.07 7.84 -16.91
N THR A 293 22.00 6.95 -16.62
CA THR A 293 21.67 5.61 -16.14
C THR A 293 21.96 5.51 -14.65
N PHE A 294 21.01 5.01 -13.89
CA PHE A 294 21.15 4.61 -12.50
C PHE A 294 21.08 3.10 -12.43
N ALA A 295 22.07 2.46 -11.81
CA ALA A 295 22.02 1.03 -11.60
C ALA A 295 22.60 0.63 -10.25
N THR A 296 22.00 -0.40 -9.67
CA THR A 296 22.64 -1.20 -8.63
C THR A 296 23.53 -2.26 -9.25
N PHE A 297 24.50 -2.73 -8.47
CA PHE A 297 25.42 -3.80 -8.84
C PHE A 297 25.67 -4.67 -7.62
N GLY A 298 25.92 -5.95 -7.88
CA GLY A 298 26.26 -6.91 -6.83
C GLY A 298 25.22 -8.02 -6.75
N GLU A 299 25.31 -8.76 -5.65
CA GLU A 299 24.48 -9.92 -5.33
C GLU A 299 23.33 -9.49 -4.41
N SER A 300 22.38 -8.73 -4.95
CA SER A 300 21.20 -8.30 -4.20
C SER A 300 19.94 -8.11 -5.04
N ASP A 301 18.82 -8.13 -4.35
CA ASP A 301 17.53 -7.66 -4.82
C ASP A 301 17.29 -6.25 -4.30
N SER A 302 16.93 -5.36 -5.20
CA SER A 302 16.86 -3.93 -4.94
C SER A 302 15.78 -3.24 -5.76
N MET A 303 15.28 -2.15 -5.21
CA MET A 303 14.49 -1.18 -5.93
C MET A 303 15.25 0.14 -5.99
N VAL A 304 15.34 0.70 -7.19
CA VAL A 304 15.82 2.07 -7.41
C VAL A 304 14.62 2.94 -7.77
N VAL A 305 14.57 4.15 -7.22
CA VAL A 305 13.56 5.15 -7.57
C VAL A 305 14.23 6.50 -7.75
N VAL A 306 13.86 7.19 -8.83
CA VAL A 306 14.30 8.54 -9.13
C VAL A 306 13.12 9.48 -8.96
N PHE A 307 13.32 10.54 -8.19
CA PHE A 307 12.40 11.65 -8.04
C PHE A 307 13.03 12.92 -8.61
N GLU A 308 12.22 13.76 -9.25
CA GLU A 308 12.58 15.13 -9.58
C GLU A 308 12.09 16.07 -8.47
N GLU A 309 12.94 16.95 -7.97
CA GLU A 309 12.50 18.02 -7.07
C GLU A 309 11.76 19.08 -7.87
N ARG A 310 10.47 19.30 -7.57
CA ARG A 310 9.64 20.38 -8.12
C ARG A 310 9.06 21.16 -6.97
N ASP A 311 9.29 22.47 -6.96
CA ASP A 311 8.79 23.38 -5.91
C ASP A 311 9.16 22.96 -4.48
N GLY A 312 10.31 22.30 -4.32
CA GLY A 312 10.81 21.80 -3.04
C GLY A 312 10.28 20.42 -2.64
N GLU A 313 9.47 19.77 -3.47
CA GLU A 313 8.90 18.45 -3.23
C GLU A 313 9.42 17.39 -4.21
N PRO A 314 9.74 16.16 -3.75
CA PRO A 314 10.06 15.06 -4.64
C PRO A 314 8.83 14.59 -5.42
N ARG A 315 8.92 14.61 -6.75
CA ARG A 315 7.91 14.06 -7.68
C ARG A 315 8.45 12.81 -8.35
N PHE A 316 7.69 11.71 -8.33
CA PHE A 316 8.11 10.45 -8.94
C PHE A 316 8.44 10.68 -10.42
N LEU A 317 9.61 10.21 -10.84
CA LEU A 317 10.06 10.29 -12.23
C LEU A 317 10.14 8.89 -12.87
N ALA A 318 10.77 7.96 -12.17
CA ALA A 318 10.91 6.58 -12.62
C ALA A 318 11.26 5.66 -11.45
N GLY A 319 10.91 4.38 -11.55
CA GLY A 319 11.31 3.36 -10.60
C GLY A 319 11.53 2.03 -11.30
N HIS A 320 12.44 1.22 -10.78
CA HIS A 320 12.66 -0.14 -11.24
C HIS A 320 12.95 -1.02 -10.02
N ASP A 321 12.17 -2.08 -9.92
CA ASP A 321 12.31 -3.15 -8.95
C ASP A 321 12.86 -4.36 -9.73
N ASP A 322 14.00 -4.91 -9.33
CA ASP A 322 14.58 -6.05 -10.04
C ASP A 322 13.81 -7.36 -9.85
N GLY A 323 12.83 -7.38 -8.94
CA GLY A 323 11.82 -8.43 -8.83
C GLY A 323 12.40 -9.81 -8.52
N GLY A 324 13.59 -9.89 -7.92
CA GLY A 324 14.23 -11.18 -7.64
C GLY A 324 14.98 -11.80 -8.82
N THR A 325 15.15 -11.06 -9.92
CA THR A 325 15.85 -11.58 -11.11
C THR A 325 17.37 -11.60 -10.89
N PRO A 326 18.15 -12.32 -11.72
CA PRO A 326 19.61 -12.22 -11.70
C PRO A 326 20.15 -10.85 -12.18
N HIS A 327 19.28 -9.97 -12.67
CA HIS A 327 19.64 -8.63 -13.13
C HIS A 327 19.44 -7.65 -11.98
N ASN A 328 20.32 -6.64 -11.90
CA ASN A 328 20.18 -5.58 -10.92
C ASN A 328 19.25 -4.48 -11.44
N ALA A 329 18.62 -3.75 -10.51
CA ALA A 329 17.73 -2.65 -10.86
C ALA A 329 18.46 -1.57 -11.65
N THR A 330 17.93 -1.25 -12.84
CA THR A 330 18.53 -0.28 -13.75
C THR A 330 17.46 0.64 -14.32
N ILE A 331 17.70 1.95 -14.27
CA ILE A 331 16.82 2.98 -14.79
C ILE A 331 17.59 3.88 -15.74
N ARG A 332 17.02 4.14 -16.91
CA ARG A 332 17.49 5.17 -17.85
C ARG A 332 16.48 6.29 -17.92
N VAL A 333 16.89 7.49 -17.53
CA VAL A 333 16.02 8.68 -17.57
C VAL A 333 16.76 9.87 -18.15
N ARG A 334 16.03 10.75 -18.82
CA ARG A 334 16.57 12.05 -19.24
C ARG A 334 16.48 13.05 -18.10
N LEU A 335 17.62 13.48 -17.58
CA LEU A 335 17.69 14.56 -16.58
C LEU A 335 17.93 15.90 -17.26
N VAL A 336 17.45 16.98 -16.64
CA VAL A 336 17.62 18.35 -17.10
C VAL A 336 18.70 19.03 -16.27
N ARG A 337 19.65 19.66 -16.96
CA ARG A 337 20.75 20.41 -16.34
C ARG A 337 20.24 21.39 -15.27
N ASP A 338 20.99 21.50 -14.19
CA ASP A 338 20.77 22.44 -13.07
C ASP A 338 19.43 22.23 -12.32
N ARG A 339 18.73 21.11 -12.55
CA ARG A 339 17.64 20.62 -11.69
C ARG A 339 18.18 19.69 -10.61
N ARG A 340 17.37 19.41 -9.59
CA ARG A 340 17.72 18.46 -8.53
C ARG A 340 16.87 17.20 -8.62
N TYR A 341 17.51 16.07 -8.36
CA TYR A 341 16.89 14.76 -8.31
C TYR A 341 17.28 14.05 -7.03
N PHE A 342 16.37 13.21 -6.52
CA PHE A 342 16.65 12.26 -5.45
C PHE A 342 16.68 10.85 -6.04
N VAL A 343 17.68 10.07 -5.65
CA VAL A 343 17.81 8.66 -6.02
C VAL A 343 17.74 7.86 -4.75
N ARG A 344 16.74 6.99 -4.65
CA ARG A 344 16.49 6.16 -3.47
C ARG A 344 16.72 4.71 -3.85
N VAL A 345 17.49 4.02 -3.05
CA VAL A 345 17.78 2.60 -3.23
C VAL A 345 17.34 1.87 -1.98
N ARG A 346 16.36 0.97 -2.14
CA ARG A 346 15.95 0.04 -1.09
C ARG A 346 16.50 -1.35 -1.42
N LEU A 347 17.05 -2.01 -0.43
CA LEU A 347 17.53 -3.39 -0.54
C LEU A 347 16.48 -4.34 0.06
N TYR A 348 16.10 -5.38 -0.68
CA TYR A 348 15.24 -6.44 -0.16
C TYR A 348 16.08 -7.55 0.44
N SER A 349 17.07 -8.03 -0.29
CA SER A 349 17.93 -9.14 0.13
C SER A 349 19.30 -9.04 -0.51
N GLY A 350 20.33 -9.48 0.20
CA GLY A 350 21.66 -9.74 -0.35
C GLY A 350 21.99 -11.23 -0.25
N TRP A 351 22.83 -11.73 -1.15
CA TRP A 351 23.38 -13.10 -1.09
C TRP A 351 24.88 -13.11 -1.37
N GLY A 352 25.50 -14.27 -1.17
CA GLY A 352 26.95 -14.45 -1.34
C GLY A 352 27.75 -13.50 -0.44
N SER A 353 28.54 -12.61 -1.03
CA SER A 353 29.30 -11.61 -0.24
C SER A 353 28.42 -10.50 0.34
N GLY A 354 27.22 -10.30 -0.22
CA GLY A 354 26.35 -9.17 0.10
C GLY A 354 26.91 -7.81 -0.33
N GLU A 355 28.02 -7.79 -1.07
CA GLU A 355 28.62 -6.57 -1.57
C GLU A 355 27.77 -5.99 -2.69
N THR A 356 27.23 -4.80 -2.43
CA THR A 356 26.34 -4.12 -3.35
C THR A 356 26.79 -2.67 -3.51
N ALA A 357 26.51 -2.08 -4.67
CA ALA A 357 26.85 -0.70 -4.94
C ALA A 357 25.79 -0.05 -5.84
N VAL A 358 25.74 1.27 -5.84
CA VAL A 358 24.97 2.05 -6.82
C VAL A 358 25.88 3.01 -7.57
N MET A 359 25.57 3.26 -8.85
CA MET A 359 26.26 4.26 -9.65
C MET A 359 25.28 4.98 -10.59
N CYS A 360 25.63 6.23 -10.89
CA CYS A 360 25.03 7.02 -11.96
C CYS A 360 26.06 7.28 -13.06
N TRP A 361 25.69 7.25 -14.35
CA TRP A 361 26.58 7.66 -15.45
C TRP A 361 25.88 8.34 -16.62
#